data_AF-A0A259SBA1-F1
#
_entry.id   AF-A0A259SBA1-F1
#
_cell.length_a   1.000
_cell.length_b   1.000
_cell.length_c   1.000
_cell.angle_alpha   90.00
_cell.angle_beta   90.00
_cell.angle_gamma   90.00
#
_symmetry.space_group_name_H-M   'P 1'
#
loop_
_entity.id
_entity.type
_entity.pdbx_description
1 polymer ?
#
loop_
_entity_poly.entity_id
_entity_poly.type
_entity_poly.pdbx_seq_one_letter_code
_entity_poly.pdbx_strand_id
1 'polypeptide(L)'
;MTTPARGVGRPRVSSRETIAEAACELFLESGYEGTSIAGIAQRAGVSRSSFFNYFSSKSDVLWSGFDERLDRAVAALATPGAGADSAGIEAVLAAILEGLEPDPLALAFGNAQAMGLAEELQRESALRQGRLATALSEAARGAGVERIRADVLGAAYAVVVLSSLRVWAEGGAGHGSPLAQLQHALPRIADLHWG
;
A
#
# COMPACT_ATOMS: atom_id res chain seq x y z
N MET A 1 -16.07 -19.99 -45.02
CA MET A 1 -14.89 -19.76 -44.16
C MET A 1 -15.34 -18.89 -43.00
N THR A 2 -15.49 -19.45 -41.82
CA THR A 2 -16.01 -18.77 -40.63
C THR A 2 -14.84 -18.53 -39.67
N THR A 3 -14.54 -17.26 -39.40
CA THR A 3 -13.50 -16.83 -38.45
C THR A 3 -14.04 -16.89 -37.01
N PRO A 4 -13.30 -17.41 -36.01
CA PRO A 4 -13.76 -17.41 -34.63
C PRO A 4 -13.56 -16.03 -33.99
N ALA A 5 -14.55 -15.60 -33.21
CA ALA A 5 -14.54 -14.36 -32.45
C ALA A 5 -13.50 -14.42 -31.31
N ARG A 6 -12.66 -13.37 -31.21
CA ARG A 6 -11.77 -13.14 -30.07
C ARG A 6 -12.59 -12.95 -28.80
N GLY A 7 -12.31 -13.76 -27.78
CA GLY A 7 -12.97 -13.69 -26.49
C GLY A 7 -12.85 -12.31 -25.84
N VAL A 8 -14.00 -11.77 -25.43
CA VAL A 8 -14.11 -10.58 -24.58
C VAL A 8 -13.46 -10.93 -23.24
N GLY A 9 -12.28 -10.37 -22.98
CA GLY A 9 -11.58 -10.56 -21.71
C GLY A 9 -12.41 -10.03 -20.55
N ARG A 10 -12.62 -10.86 -19.52
CA ARG A 10 -13.27 -10.46 -18.26
C ARG A 10 -12.56 -9.24 -17.68
N PRO A 11 -13.27 -8.25 -17.10
CA PRO A 11 -12.68 -7.01 -16.61
C PRO A 11 -11.50 -7.28 -15.66
N ARG A 12 -10.34 -6.67 -15.93
CA ARG A 12 -9.07 -6.88 -15.20
C ARG A 12 -9.16 -6.57 -13.70
N VAL A 13 -10.01 -5.60 -13.33
CA VAL A 13 -10.26 -5.20 -11.93
C VAL A 13 -10.84 -6.36 -11.12
N SER A 14 -11.82 -7.09 -11.70
CA SER A 14 -12.44 -8.22 -11.02
C SER A 14 -11.45 -9.32 -10.67
N SER A 15 -10.39 -9.53 -11.46
CA SER A 15 -9.43 -10.60 -11.24
C SER A 15 -8.46 -10.34 -10.08
N ARG A 16 -8.00 -9.09 -9.89
CA ARG A 16 -7.08 -8.75 -8.79
C ARG A 16 -7.79 -8.83 -7.44
N GLU A 17 -8.97 -8.21 -7.34
CA GLU A 17 -9.81 -8.24 -6.14
C GLU A 17 -10.23 -9.68 -5.79
N THR A 18 -10.66 -10.49 -6.79
CA THR A 18 -11.03 -11.90 -6.55
C THR A 18 -9.87 -12.71 -6.00
N ILE A 19 -8.64 -12.50 -6.51
CA ILE A 19 -7.45 -13.20 -5.99
C ILE A 19 -7.15 -12.74 -4.55
N ALA A 20 -7.30 -11.45 -4.27
CA ALA A 20 -7.05 -10.91 -2.95
C ALA A 20 -8.06 -11.43 -1.91
N GLU A 21 -9.34 -11.41 -2.24
CA GLU A 21 -10.42 -11.96 -1.42
C GLU A 21 -10.19 -13.45 -1.13
N ALA A 22 -9.91 -14.26 -2.16
CA ALA A 22 -9.62 -15.69 -2.00
C ALA A 22 -8.38 -15.96 -1.13
N ALA A 23 -7.35 -15.11 -1.21
CA ALA A 23 -6.18 -15.23 -0.36
C ALA A 23 -6.52 -14.90 1.10
N CYS A 24 -7.26 -13.82 1.33
CA CYS A 24 -7.69 -13.40 2.66
C CYS A 24 -8.57 -14.47 3.33
N GLU A 25 -9.51 -15.07 2.61
CA GLU A 25 -10.30 -16.21 3.10
C GLU A 25 -9.40 -17.37 3.52
N LEU A 26 -8.45 -17.78 2.67
CA LEU A 26 -7.55 -18.89 2.97
C LEU A 26 -6.61 -18.58 4.14
N PHE A 27 -6.15 -17.33 4.27
CA PHE A 27 -5.35 -16.90 5.42
C PHE A 27 -6.14 -17.02 6.73
N LEU A 28 -7.45 -16.73 6.72
CA LEU A 28 -8.34 -16.90 7.86
C LEU A 28 -8.63 -18.37 8.16
N GLU A 29 -8.83 -19.20 7.12
CA GLU A 29 -9.16 -20.62 7.26
C GLU A 29 -7.97 -21.48 7.73
N SER A 30 -6.81 -21.28 7.10
CA SER A 30 -5.65 -22.19 7.21
C SER A 30 -4.40 -21.52 7.79
N GLY A 31 -4.50 -20.26 8.19
CA GLY A 31 -3.35 -19.43 8.54
C GLY A 31 -2.52 -19.05 7.31
N TYR A 32 -1.66 -18.05 7.49
CA TYR A 32 -0.80 -17.56 6.40
C TYR A 32 0.21 -18.61 5.92
N GLU A 33 0.88 -19.32 6.85
CA GLU A 33 1.88 -20.35 6.50
C GLU A 33 1.25 -21.55 5.79
N GLY A 34 0.07 -22.01 6.24
CA GLY A 34 -0.66 -23.11 5.61
C GLY A 34 -1.21 -22.78 4.23
N THR A 35 -1.24 -21.50 3.84
CA THR A 35 -1.76 -21.05 2.57
C THR A 35 -0.69 -21.04 1.48
N SER A 36 -0.99 -21.70 0.36
CA SER A 36 -0.12 -21.76 -0.83
C SER A 36 -0.69 -20.94 -1.99
N ILE A 37 0.19 -20.40 -2.85
CA ILE A 37 -0.21 -19.70 -4.07
C ILE A 37 -1.07 -20.59 -4.99
N ALA A 38 -0.80 -21.89 -5.03
CA ALA A 38 -1.60 -22.84 -5.80
C ALA A 38 -3.04 -22.95 -5.23
N GLY A 39 -3.17 -22.99 -3.90
CA GLY A 39 -4.48 -22.97 -3.23
C GLY A 39 -5.24 -21.67 -3.47
N ILE A 40 -4.56 -20.52 -3.38
CA ILE A 40 -5.15 -19.21 -3.69
C ILE A 40 -5.66 -19.18 -5.14
N ALA A 41 -4.81 -19.57 -6.09
CA ALA A 41 -5.18 -19.59 -7.51
C ALA A 41 -6.37 -20.51 -7.78
N GLN A 42 -6.39 -21.70 -7.16
CA GLN A 42 -7.51 -22.62 -7.26
C GLN A 42 -8.81 -22.03 -6.70
N ARG A 43 -8.76 -21.43 -5.50
CA ARG A 43 -9.92 -20.79 -4.86
C ARG A 43 -10.46 -19.62 -5.68
N ALA A 44 -9.57 -18.79 -6.21
CA ALA A 44 -9.92 -17.67 -7.08
C ALA A 44 -10.35 -18.08 -8.50
N GLY A 45 -10.26 -19.37 -8.86
CA GLY A 45 -10.59 -19.86 -10.20
C GLY A 45 -9.66 -19.35 -11.30
N VAL A 46 -8.40 -19.05 -10.97
CA VAL A 46 -7.39 -18.55 -11.91
C VAL A 46 -6.20 -19.50 -12.02
N SER A 47 -5.36 -19.31 -13.04
CA SER A 47 -4.09 -20.04 -13.14
C SER A 47 -3.03 -19.46 -12.19
N ARG A 48 -2.03 -20.27 -11.82
CA ARG A 48 -0.86 -19.77 -11.08
C ARG A 48 -0.10 -18.67 -11.85
N SER A 49 -0.06 -18.74 -13.18
CA SER A 49 0.51 -17.67 -14.02
C SER A 49 -0.30 -16.38 -13.90
N SER A 50 -1.64 -16.50 -13.87
CA SER A 50 -2.54 -15.37 -13.66
C SER A 50 -2.33 -14.71 -12.30
N PHE A 51 -2.05 -15.48 -11.24
CA PHE A 51 -1.68 -14.92 -9.92
C PHE A 51 -0.44 -14.02 -10.03
N PHE A 52 0.64 -14.54 -10.63
CA PHE A 52 1.90 -13.79 -10.76
C PHE A 52 1.84 -12.58 -11.70
N ASN A 53 0.79 -12.47 -12.52
CA ASN A 53 0.55 -11.24 -13.28
C ASN A 53 0.10 -10.06 -12.39
N TYR A 54 -0.38 -10.33 -11.17
CA TYR A 54 -0.88 -9.31 -10.25
C TYR A 54 -0.05 -9.20 -8.97
N PHE A 55 0.47 -10.32 -8.46
CA PHE A 55 1.17 -10.38 -7.18
C PHE A 55 2.49 -11.12 -7.31
N SER A 56 3.55 -10.54 -6.77
CA SER A 56 4.89 -11.13 -6.79
C SER A 56 5.05 -12.28 -5.78
N SER A 57 4.28 -12.23 -4.69
CA SER A 57 4.29 -13.18 -3.58
C SER A 57 2.89 -13.29 -2.96
N LYS A 58 2.69 -14.22 -2.01
CA LYS A 58 1.43 -14.27 -1.24
C LYS A 58 1.31 -13.14 -0.21
N SER A 59 2.42 -12.60 0.29
CA SER A 59 2.47 -11.43 1.19
C SER A 59 2.02 -10.16 0.49
N ASP A 60 2.39 -9.99 -0.78
CA ASP A 60 2.01 -8.85 -1.62
C ASP A 60 0.48 -8.68 -1.72
N VAL A 61 -0.26 -9.78 -1.61
CA VAL A 61 -1.73 -9.77 -1.64
C VAL A 61 -2.34 -8.99 -0.47
N LEU A 62 -1.72 -9.06 0.70
CA LEU A 62 -2.16 -8.33 1.90
C LEU A 62 -2.17 -6.82 1.67
N TRP A 63 -1.27 -6.32 0.82
CA TRP A 63 -1.13 -4.90 0.54
C TRP A 63 -2.12 -4.37 -0.50
N SER A 64 -2.92 -5.24 -1.11
CA SER A 64 -3.72 -4.90 -2.29
C SER A 64 -4.56 -3.63 -2.15
N GLY A 65 -5.30 -3.48 -1.03
CA GLY A 65 -6.11 -2.31 -0.75
C GLY A 65 -5.29 -1.06 -0.40
N PHE A 66 -4.16 -1.22 0.29
CA PHE A 66 -3.22 -0.13 0.54
C PHE A 66 -2.60 0.38 -0.77
N ASP A 67 -2.21 -0.52 -1.66
CA ASP A 67 -1.58 -0.19 -2.94
C ASP A 67 -2.53 0.62 -3.84
N GLU A 68 -3.83 0.33 -3.84
CA GLU A 68 -4.80 1.13 -4.59
C GLU A 68 -4.92 2.57 -4.07
N ARG A 69 -4.79 2.75 -2.75
CA ARG A 69 -4.77 4.07 -2.10
C ARG A 69 -3.46 4.80 -2.42
N LEU A 70 -2.35 4.09 -2.34
CA LEU A 70 -1.03 4.60 -2.72
C LEU A 70 -0.98 4.99 -4.20
N ASP A 71 -1.56 4.20 -5.10
CA ASP A 71 -1.64 4.48 -6.54
C ASP A 71 -2.35 5.81 -6.80
N ARG A 72 -3.49 6.03 -6.13
CA ARG A 72 -4.23 7.30 -6.22
C ARG A 72 -3.43 8.48 -5.69
N ALA A 73 -2.74 8.32 -4.57
CA ALA A 73 -1.89 9.36 -4.01
C ALA A 73 -0.71 9.71 -4.92
N VAL A 74 -0.02 8.71 -5.48
CA VAL A 74 1.06 8.90 -6.45
C VAL A 74 0.55 9.62 -7.71
N ALA A 75 -0.62 9.24 -8.22
CA ALA A 75 -1.23 9.93 -9.35
C ALA A 75 -1.59 11.39 -9.03
N ALA A 76 -2.08 11.67 -7.81
CA ALA A 76 -2.36 13.02 -7.36
C ALA A 76 -1.08 13.87 -7.30
N LEU A 77 0.01 13.34 -6.73
CA LEU A 77 1.32 14.02 -6.64
C LEU A 77 1.94 14.32 -8.01
N ALA A 78 1.63 13.55 -9.04
CA ALA A 78 2.12 13.78 -10.40
C ALA A 78 1.41 14.94 -11.12
N THR A 79 0.31 15.48 -10.58
CA THR A 79 -0.41 16.61 -11.18
C THR A 79 0.35 17.92 -10.95
N PRO A 80 0.58 18.76 -11.97
CA PRO A 80 1.27 20.04 -11.78
C PRO A 80 0.60 20.92 -10.71
N GLY A 81 1.38 21.40 -9.75
CA GLY A 81 0.88 22.19 -8.62
C GLY A 81 0.28 21.36 -7.48
N ALA A 82 0.21 20.03 -7.59
CA ALA A 82 -0.08 19.18 -6.44
C ALA A 82 1.03 19.33 -5.40
N GLY A 83 0.65 19.61 -4.15
CA GLY A 83 1.62 19.85 -3.08
C GLY A 83 2.42 21.15 -3.23
N ALA A 84 1.83 22.17 -3.87
CA ALA A 84 2.41 23.52 -3.91
C ALA A 84 2.65 24.11 -2.51
N ASP A 85 1.97 23.59 -1.49
CA ASP A 85 2.19 23.87 -0.09
C ASP A 85 2.09 22.60 0.78
N SER A 86 2.44 22.75 2.06
CA SER A 86 2.45 21.65 3.03
C SER A 86 1.04 21.07 3.25
N ALA A 87 -0.01 21.89 3.22
CA ALA A 87 -1.38 21.46 3.44
C ALA A 87 -1.87 20.52 2.33
N GLY A 88 -1.53 20.81 1.07
CA GLY A 88 -1.84 19.93 -0.06
C GLY A 88 -1.16 18.57 0.05
N ILE A 89 0.12 18.54 0.46
CA ILE A 89 0.85 17.28 0.70
C ILE A 89 0.18 16.49 1.84
N GLU A 90 -0.10 17.13 2.97
CA GLU A 90 -0.75 16.47 4.11
C GLU A 90 -2.11 15.86 3.74
N ALA A 91 -2.91 16.56 2.94
CA ALA A 91 -4.18 16.04 2.45
C ALA A 91 -4.01 14.77 1.59
N VAL A 92 -3.00 14.75 0.71
CA VAL A 92 -2.70 13.56 -0.11
C VAL A 92 -2.25 12.39 0.77
N LEU A 93 -1.42 12.62 1.77
CA LEU A 93 -0.96 11.58 2.69
C LEU A 93 -2.10 11.06 3.57
N ALA A 94 -2.97 11.95 4.05
CA ALA A 94 -4.16 11.59 4.82
C ALA A 94 -5.10 10.67 4.00
N ALA A 95 -5.30 10.98 2.73
CA ALA A 95 -6.14 10.17 1.83
C ALA A 95 -5.64 8.72 1.65
N ILE A 96 -4.35 8.45 1.86
CA ILE A 96 -3.83 7.07 1.85
C ILE A 96 -4.43 6.28 3.03
N LEU A 97 -4.52 6.89 4.21
CA LEU A 97 -4.88 6.21 5.46
C LEU A 97 -6.34 6.40 5.87
N GLU A 98 -7.07 7.32 5.21
CA GLU A 98 -8.45 7.67 5.56
C GLU A 98 -9.42 6.50 5.38
N GLY A 99 -10.20 6.20 6.42
CA GLY A 99 -11.19 5.11 6.39
C GLY A 99 -10.58 3.73 6.22
N LEU A 100 -9.31 3.53 6.62
CA LEU A 100 -8.75 2.20 6.81
C LEU A 100 -9.37 1.57 8.07
N GLU A 101 -10.01 0.43 7.87
CA GLU A 101 -10.54 -0.43 8.93
C GLU A 101 -9.59 -1.60 9.16
N PRO A 102 -9.66 -2.28 10.32
CA PRO A 102 -8.88 -3.50 10.55
C PRO A 102 -9.14 -4.54 9.46
N ASP A 103 -8.09 -4.86 8.71
CA ASP A 103 -8.11 -5.78 7.59
C ASP A 103 -7.01 -6.86 7.77
N PRO A 104 -6.88 -7.82 6.83
CA PRO A 104 -5.84 -8.84 6.91
C PRO A 104 -4.42 -8.28 6.96
N LEU A 105 -4.15 -7.10 6.39
CA LEU A 105 -2.85 -6.43 6.49
C LEU A 105 -2.59 -5.96 7.93
N ALA A 106 -3.58 -5.32 8.56
CA ALA A 106 -3.48 -4.88 9.95
C ALA A 106 -3.29 -6.07 10.91
N LEU A 107 -4.01 -7.18 10.68
CA LEU A 107 -3.81 -8.42 11.45
C LEU A 107 -2.41 -9.00 11.23
N ALA A 108 -1.91 -8.98 9.99
CA ALA A 108 -0.56 -9.46 9.67
C ALA A 108 0.52 -8.63 10.38
N PHE A 109 0.38 -7.30 10.44
CA PHE A 109 1.27 -6.44 11.22
C PHE A 109 1.20 -6.73 12.72
N GLY A 110 -0.01 -6.80 13.28
CA GLY A 110 -0.21 -7.06 14.71
C GLY A 110 0.33 -8.42 15.18
N ASN A 111 0.42 -9.40 14.27
CA ASN A 111 0.84 -10.78 14.58
C ASN A 111 2.12 -11.20 13.83
N ALA A 112 2.87 -10.25 13.26
CA ALA A 112 3.95 -10.53 12.31
C ALA A 112 5.01 -11.50 12.86
N GLN A 113 5.38 -11.37 14.14
CA GLN A 113 6.36 -12.24 14.79
C GLN A 113 5.82 -13.66 14.96
N ALA A 114 4.59 -13.81 15.46
CA ALA A 114 3.95 -15.11 15.66
C ALA A 114 3.72 -15.84 14.32
N MET A 115 3.47 -15.09 13.25
CA MET A 115 3.26 -15.62 11.90
C MET A 115 4.56 -15.83 11.10
N GLY A 116 5.74 -15.47 11.63
CA GLY A 116 7.00 -15.55 10.88
C GLY A 116 7.09 -14.56 9.70
N LEU A 117 6.28 -13.51 9.71
CA LEU A 117 6.07 -12.55 8.63
C LEU A 117 6.87 -11.25 8.76
N ALA A 118 7.54 -11.04 9.89
CA ALA A 118 8.16 -9.74 10.21
C ALA A 118 9.13 -9.23 9.12
N GLU A 119 10.08 -10.07 8.69
CA GLU A 119 11.05 -9.68 7.65
C GLU A 119 10.41 -9.45 6.29
N GLU A 120 9.41 -10.26 5.94
CA GLU A 120 8.67 -10.16 4.68
C GLU A 120 7.87 -8.85 4.64
N LEU A 121 7.09 -8.56 5.68
CA LEU A 121 6.34 -7.31 5.80
C LEU A 121 7.26 -6.09 5.86
N GLN A 122 8.43 -6.19 6.49
CA GLN A 122 9.42 -5.12 6.48
C GLN A 122 9.94 -4.84 5.06
N ARG A 123 10.27 -5.89 4.30
CA ARG A 123 10.71 -5.77 2.90
C ARG A 123 9.62 -5.15 2.03
N GLU A 124 8.40 -5.64 2.12
CA GLU A 124 7.25 -5.13 1.37
C GLU A 124 6.90 -3.69 1.74
N SER A 125 7.03 -3.32 3.02
CA SER A 125 6.86 -1.93 3.49
C SER A 125 7.91 -1.01 2.89
N ALA A 126 9.18 -1.45 2.82
CA ALA A 126 10.28 -0.66 2.28
C ALA A 126 10.09 -0.34 0.79
N LEU A 127 9.54 -1.28 0.00
CA LEU A 127 9.21 -1.05 -1.41
C LEU A 127 8.18 0.07 -1.57
N ARG A 128 7.11 0.04 -0.77
CA ARG A 128 6.03 1.04 -0.79
C ARG A 128 6.49 2.40 -0.27
N GLN A 129 7.31 2.39 0.77
CA GLN A 129 7.98 3.60 1.27
C GLN A 129 8.86 4.23 0.19
N GLY A 130 9.69 3.44 -0.52
CA GLY A 130 10.54 3.95 -1.61
C GLY A 130 9.73 4.53 -2.77
N ARG A 131 8.64 3.86 -3.15
CA ARG A 131 7.73 4.34 -4.20
C ARG A 131 7.07 5.67 -3.84
N LEU A 132 6.51 5.78 -2.63
CA LEU A 132 5.90 7.03 -2.15
C LEU A 132 6.95 8.15 -2.02
N ALA A 133 8.14 7.83 -1.49
CA ALA A 133 9.23 8.79 -1.35
C ALA A 133 9.64 9.37 -2.70
N THR A 134 9.75 8.52 -3.73
CA THR A 134 10.10 8.96 -5.09
C THR A 134 9.07 9.95 -5.64
N ALA A 135 7.78 9.64 -5.53
CA ALA A 135 6.70 10.52 -5.99
C ALA A 135 6.69 11.87 -5.26
N LEU A 136 6.92 11.86 -3.93
CA LEU A 136 7.01 13.07 -3.13
C LEU A 136 8.24 13.92 -3.49
N SER A 137 9.40 13.28 -3.69
CA SER A 137 10.61 13.97 -4.14
C SER A 137 10.43 14.62 -5.52
N GLU A 138 9.72 13.96 -6.43
CA GLU A 138 9.41 14.50 -7.75
C GLU A 138 8.46 15.70 -7.66
N ALA A 139 7.41 15.61 -6.85
CA ALA A 139 6.52 16.73 -6.57
C ALA A 139 7.28 17.93 -5.96
N ALA A 140 8.22 17.67 -5.03
CA ALA A 140 9.08 18.68 -4.42
C ALA A 140 9.93 19.44 -5.43
N ARG A 141 10.59 18.70 -6.32
CA ARG A 141 11.40 19.32 -7.38
C ARG A 141 10.52 20.11 -8.35
N GLY A 142 9.32 19.62 -8.66
CA GLY A 142 8.32 20.33 -9.47
C GLY A 142 7.88 21.66 -8.86
N ALA A 143 7.88 21.76 -7.53
CA ALA A 143 7.61 22.98 -6.78
C ALA A 143 8.85 23.89 -6.59
N GLY A 144 10.02 23.52 -7.13
CA GLY A 144 11.25 24.31 -7.05
C GLY A 144 12.15 24.00 -5.84
N VAL A 145 11.85 22.95 -5.07
CA VAL A 145 12.71 22.52 -3.96
C VAL A 145 14.01 21.90 -4.49
N GLU A 146 15.14 22.24 -3.85
CA GLU A 146 16.46 21.69 -4.19
C GLU A 146 16.49 20.14 -4.08
N ARG A 147 17.26 19.48 -4.94
CA ARG A 147 17.23 18.02 -5.14
C ARG A 147 17.45 17.22 -3.85
N ILE A 148 18.48 17.52 -3.07
CA ILE A 148 18.77 16.78 -1.83
C ILE A 148 17.70 17.06 -0.79
N ARG A 149 17.28 18.32 -0.64
CA ARG A 149 16.16 18.65 0.26
C ARG A 149 14.87 17.93 -0.12
N ALA A 150 14.54 17.88 -1.41
CA ALA A 150 13.40 17.14 -1.94
C ALA A 150 13.47 15.64 -1.60
N ASP A 151 14.66 15.02 -1.71
CA ASP A 151 14.85 13.61 -1.35
C ASP A 151 14.69 13.36 0.15
N VAL A 152 15.18 14.26 1.00
CA VAL A 152 14.98 14.17 2.46
C VAL A 152 13.50 14.30 2.81
N LEU A 153 12.80 15.27 2.22
CA LEU A 153 11.36 15.48 2.44
C LEU A 153 10.55 14.26 1.99
N GLY A 154 10.79 13.78 0.77
CA GLY A 154 10.09 12.62 0.23
C GLY A 154 10.28 11.38 1.10
N ALA A 155 11.51 11.10 1.54
CA ALA A 155 11.79 9.99 2.44
C ALA A 155 11.10 10.15 3.81
N ALA A 156 11.13 11.35 4.40
CA ALA A 156 10.54 11.64 5.71
C ALA A 156 9.01 11.48 5.71
N TYR A 157 8.33 12.05 4.74
CA TYR A 157 6.87 11.93 4.63
C TYR A 157 6.43 10.49 4.31
N ALA A 158 7.16 9.79 3.43
CA ALA A 158 6.84 8.40 3.10
C ALA A 158 6.97 7.46 4.31
N VAL A 159 8.05 7.59 5.10
CA VAL A 159 8.23 6.75 6.29
C VAL A 159 7.17 7.02 7.35
N VAL A 160 6.70 8.27 7.47
CA VAL A 160 5.64 8.64 8.40
C VAL A 160 4.32 7.94 8.05
N VAL A 161 3.93 7.86 6.78
CA VAL A 161 2.70 7.15 6.36
C VAL A 161 2.77 5.66 6.70
N LEU A 162 3.83 4.98 6.28
CA LEU A 162 3.97 3.53 6.50
C LEU A 162 4.13 3.20 8.00
N SER A 163 4.84 4.04 8.75
CA SER A 163 4.96 3.87 10.20
C SER A 163 3.64 4.07 10.92
N SER A 164 2.80 5.02 10.46
CA SER A 164 1.49 5.28 11.05
C SER A 164 0.56 4.07 10.90
N LEU A 165 0.56 3.42 9.73
CA LEU A 165 -0.15 2.16 9.50
C LEU A 165 0.37 1.05 10.42
N ARG A 166 1.69 0.82 10.42
CA ARG A 166 2.33 -0.25 11.19
C ARG A 166 2.09 -0.09 12.69
N VAL A 167 2.31 1.11 13.25
CA VAL A 167 2.16 1.39 14.69
C VAL A 167 0.70 1.25 15.13
N TRP A 168 -0.25 1.71 14.32
CA TRP A 168 -1.67 1.49 14.61
C TRP A 168 -2.01 -0.01 14.64
N ALA A 169 -1.55 -0.77 13.65
CA ALA A 169 -1.81 -2.20 13.56
C ALA A 169 -1.17 -3.00 14.72
N GLU A 170 0.09 -2.71 15.05
CA GLU A 170 0.82 -3.30 16.18
C GLU A 170 0.20 -2.95 17.55
N GLY A 171 -0.38 -1.74 17.68
CA GLY A 171 -1.10 -1.29 18.87
C GLY A 171 -2.48 -1.93 19.07
N GLY A 172 -2.90 -2.79 18.13
CA GLY A 172 -4.23 -3.39 18.08
C GLY A 172 -5.19 -2.52 17.29
N ALA A 173 -5.33 -2.82 16.00
CA ALA A 173 -6.08 -2.05 14.99
C ALA A 173 -7.54 -1.67 15.36
N GLY A 174 -8.15 -2.34 16.34
CA GLY A 174 -9.46 -1.95 16.89
C GLY A 174 -9.45 -0.68 17.77
N HIS A 175 -8.27 -0.11 18.06
CA HIS A 175 -8.12 1.09 18.87
C HIS A 175 -7.53 2.24 18.04
N GLY A 176 -8.32 3.31 17.86
CA GLY A 176 -7.90 4.48 17.09
C GLY A 176 -7.84 4.21 15.58
N SER A 177 -7.07 5.01 14.85
CA SER A 177 -6.93 4.91 13.40
C SER A 177 -5.49 5.21 12.95
N PRO A 178 -5.06 4.71 11.78
CA PRO A 178 -3.74 5.03 11.26
C PRO A 178 -3.65 6.52 10.86
N LEU A 179 -4.78 7.13 10.50
CA LEU A 179 -4.86 8.57 10.25
C LEU A 179 -4.56 9.40 11.52
N ALA A 180 -5.07 8.98 12.68
CA ALA A 180 -4.74 9.66 13.94
C ALA A 180 -3.24 9.55 14.28
N GLN A 181 -2.61 8.39 13.99
CA GLN A 181 -1.17 8.23 14.13
C GLN A 181 -0.40 9.17 13.20
N LEU A 182 -0.85 9.31 11.94
CA LEU A 182 -0.26 10.24 10.97
C LEU A 182 -0.35 11.69 11.48
N GLN A 183 -1.53 12.13 11.91
CA GLN A 183 -1.75 13.49 12.42
C GLN A 183 -0.89 13.81 13.65
N HIS A 184 -0.63 12.81 14.50
CA HIS A 184 0.28 12.95 15.65
C HIS A 184 1.77 12.98 15.25
N ALA A 185 2.13 12.34 14.15
CA ALA A 185 3.50 12.23 13.67
C ALA A 185 3.93 13.44 12.81
N LEU A 186 3.04 13.98 11.97
CA LEU A 186 3.34 15.08 11.04
C LEU A 186 4.01 16.30 11.69
N PRO A 187 3.57 16.81 12.87
CA PRO A 187 4.21 17.95 13.52
C PRO A 187 5.70 17.70 13.87
N ARG A 188 6.12 16.44 14.04
CA ARG A 188 7.51 16.09 14.38
C ARG A 188 8.46 16.17 13.20
N ILE A 189 7.92 16.18 11.99
CA ILE A 189 8.68 16.41 10.75
C ILE A 189 8.37 17.78 10.15
N ALA A 190 7.49 18.56 10.75
CA ALA A 190 7.13 19.90 10.27
C ALA A 190 8.31 20.89 10.32
N ASP A 191 9.31 20.65 11.18
CA ASP A 191 10.61 21.36 11.17
C ASP A 191 11.40 21.14 9.86
N LEU A 192 11.04 20.12 9.07
CA LEU A 192 11.42 19.93 7.68
C LEU A 192 10.37 20.60 6.78
N HIS A 193 10.11 21.89 6.97
CA HIS A 193 9.02 22.57 6.27
C HIS A 193 9.27 22.63 4.75
N TRP A 194 8.20 22.47 3.98
CA TRP A 194 8.18 22.76 2.55
C TRP A 194 8.22 24.29 2.38
N GLY A 195 9.37 24.81 1.94
CA GLY A 195 9.66 26.24 1.88
C GLY A 195 11.08 26.46 1.45
#